data_AF-A0A354MVG9-F1
#
_entry.id   AF-A0A354MVG9-F1
#
_cell.length_a   1.000
_cell.length_b   1.000
_cell.length_c   1.000
_cell.angle_alpha   90.00
_cell.angle_beta   90.00
_cell.angle_gamma   90.00
#
_symmetry.space_group_name_H-M   'P 1'
#
loop_
_entity.id
_entity.type
_entity.pdbx_description
1 polymer ?
#
loop_
_entity_poly.entity_id
_entity_poly.type
_entity_poly.pdbx_seq_one_letter_code
_entity_poly.pdbx_strand_id
1 'polypeptide(L)'
;MRIITGSAKGKRLLTLEGDATRPTSDRIKEAMFSSIQFDIEGRRVLDLFAGCGQLGLEALSRGAASVMFVDASADAMAVIKKNIETTGFQSRCRTLISDYRNYLRKAGGKVAPFDLVFLDPPYAMQACTDALCRLVREELLAPGALVVMECGEEVPTPEVAGSFEVLKSTRYGKKTGIEILLYRGKKEERPEEESVPAAESPLPKEKKHERVILPGTYDPVTLGHLEIIRRAAAEYEEVFVTVFVNPEKTPIFSLSERMAMLMLATDDLDNVLVTESTGLVIDYMRDHGIRKIMKGYRDETDLAYEEAQAAW
;
A
#
# COMPACT_ATOMS: atom_id res chain seq x y z
N MET A 1 -26.21 5.89 14.02
CA MET A 1 -25.09 5.06 14.53
C MET A 1 -24.96 5.24 16.04
N ARG A 2 -24.42 4.26 16.78
CA ARG A 2 -24.18 4.36 18.24
C ARG A 2 -22.96 3.56 18.64
N ILE A 3 -22.39 3.88 19.80
CA ILE A 3 -21.37 3.04 20.45
C ILE A 3 -22.01 1.72 20.89
N ILE A 4 -21.40 0.60 20.54
CA ILE A 4 -21.95 -0.76 20.68
C ILE A 4 -21.66 -1.31 22.07
N THR A 5 -20.44 -1.09 22.57
CA THR A 5 -19.95 -1.70 23.82
C THR A 5 -19.06 -0.76 24.62
N GLY A 6 -18.64 -1.17 25.82
CA GLY A 6 -17.71 -0.41 26.65
C GLY A 6 -18.35 0.72 27.46
N SER A 7 -17.51 1.63 27.96
CA SER A 7 -17.88 2.73 28.88
C SER A 7 -18.86 3.75 28.30
N ALA A 8 -18.86 3.95 26.99
CA ALA A 8 -19.77 4.86 26.28
C ALA A 8 -20.92 4.14 25.55
N LYS A 9 -21.17 2.85 25.88
CA LYS A 9 -22.20 2.01 25.25
C LYS A 9 -23.55 2.73 25.16
N GLY A 10 -24.16 2.67 23.98
CA GLY A 10 -25.48 3.22 23.71
C GLY A 10 -25.52 4.72 23.36
N LYS A 11 -24.40 5.45 23.51
CA LYS A 11 -24.33 6.85 23.07
C LYS A 11 -24.50 6.95 21.57
N ARG A 12 -25.40 7.82 21.12
CA ARG A 12 -25.65 8.09 19.70
C ARG A 12 -24.53 8.97 19.14
N LEU A 13 -24.05 8.61 17.95
CA LEU A 13 -23.05 9.38 17.23
C LEU A 13 -23.71 10.07 16.04
N LEU A 14 -23.29 11.30 15.79
CA LEU A 14 -23.58 12.03 14.57
C LEU A 14 -22.86 11.36 13.39
N THR A 15 -23.50 11.38 12.23
CA THR A 15 -22.99 10.79 10.98
C THR A 15 -22.93 11.86 9.89
N LEU A 16 -22.10 11.64 8.88
CA LEU A 16 -22.06 12.49 7.69
C LEU A 16 -23.26 12.18 6.77
N GLU A 17 -23.67 13.12 5.94
CA GLU A 17 -24.70 12.88 4.91
C GLU A 17 -24.18 11.83 3.91
N GLY A 18 -24.92 10.74 3.71
CA GLY A 18 -24.51 9.59 2.90
C GLY A 18 -24.06 8.35 3.69
N ASP A 19 -23.54 8.53 4.92
CA ASP A 19 -23.11 7.42 5.82
C ASP A 19 -24.28 6.74 6.56
N ALA A 20 -25.48 7.32 6.47
CA ALA A 20 -26.65 6.91 7.26
C ALA A 20 -27.25 5.54 6.87
N THR A 21 -26.77 4.90 5.79
CA THR A 21 -27.42 3.70 5.24
C THR A 21 -26.47 2.52 5.16
N ARG A 22 -26.46 1.66 6.20
CA ARG A 22 -26.33 0.18 6.09
C ARG A 22 -26.35 -0.49 7.48
N PRO A 23 -27.39 -1.26 7.85
CA PRO A 23 -27.40 -2.07 9.09
C PRO A 23 -26.33 -3.18 9.10
N THR A 24 -25.73 -3.50 7.94
CA THR A 24 -24.64 -4.47 7.81
C THR A 24 -23.34 -3.96 8.44
N SER A 25 -23.09 -2.64 8.48
CA SER A 25 -21.84 -2.08 9.02
C SER A 25 -21.73 -2.26 10.53
N ASP A 26 -22.81 -2.08 11.28
CA ASP A 26 -22.79 -2.26 12.75
C ASP A 26 -22.47 -3.72 13.14
N ARG A 27 -23.03 -4.72 12.43
CA ARG A 27 -22.72 -6.14 12.67
C ARG A 27 -21.29 -6.51 12.28
N ILE A 28 -20.81 -5.99 11.16
CA ILE A 28 -19.43 -6.18 10.69
C ILE A 28 -18.45 -5.58 11.72
N LYS A 29 -18.73 -4.37 12.19
CA LYS A 29 -17.93 -3.68 13.21
C LYS A 29 -17.97 -4.40 14.55
N GLU A 30 -19.13 -4.89 14.98
CA GLU A 30 -19.23 -5.70 16.20
C GLU A 30 -18.38 -6.98 16.10
N ALA A 31 -18.43 -7.68 14.97
CA ALA A 31 -17.62 -8.88 14.73
C ALA A 31 -16.11 -8.57 14.66
N MET A 32 -15.74 -7.44 14.04
CA MET A 32 -14.37 -6.94 14.00
C MET A 32 -13.84 -6.69 15.41
N PHE A 33 -14.55 -5.87 16.20
CA PHE A 33 -14.13 -5.54 17.55
C PHE A 33 -14.19 -6.72 18.52
N SER A 34 -15.09 -7.68 18.30
CA SER A 34 -15.09 -8.95 19.04
C SER A 34 -13.80 -9.74 18.78
N SER A 35 -13.29 -9.70 17.55
CA SER A 35 -12.05 -10.40 17.16
C SER A 35 -10.79 -9.81 17.80
N ILE A 36 -10.80 -8.53 18.16
CA ILE A 36 -9.67 -7.83 18.79
C ILE A 36 -9.99 -7.40 20.24
N GLN A 37 -11.03 -7.94 20.88
CA GLN A 37 -11.56 -7.40 22.13
C GLN A 37 -10.53 -7.37 23.26
N PHE A 38 -9.73 -8.42 23.38
CA PHE A 38 -8.70 -8.56 24.41
C PHE A 38 -7.41 -7.78 24.09
N ASP A 39 -7.35 -7.18 22.90
CA ASP A 39 -6.20 -6.49 22.37
C ASP A 39 -6.41 -4.96 22.29
N ILE A 40 -7.42 -4.38 22.95
CA ILE A 40 -7.68 -2.93 22.85
C ILE A 40 -7.25 -2.15 24.09
N GLU A 41 -7.37 -2.75 25.27
CA GLU A 41 -7.16 -2.05 26.52
C GLU A 41 -5.75 -1.44 26.60
N GLY A 42 -5.67 -0.16 26.98
CA GLY A 42 -4.40 0.55 27.13
C GLY A 42 -3.69 0.94 25.83
N ARG A 43 -4.19 0.54 24.66
CA ARG A 43 -3.52 0.81 23.37
C ARG A 43 -3.66 2.25 22.90
N ARG A 44 -2.62 2.76 22.25
CA ARG A 44 -2.63 4.04 21.52
C ARG A 44 -3.07 3.80 20.09
N VAL A 45 -4.17 4.42 19.72
CA VAL A 45 -4.89 4.13 18.48
C VAL A 45 -4.69 5.25 17.47
N LEU A 46 -4.51 4.88 16.20
CA LEU A 46 -4.59 5.78 15.06
C LEU A 46 -5.80 5.40 14.21
N ASP A 47 -6.69 6.36 13.96
CA ASP A 47 -7.79 6.25 13.01
C ASP A 47 -7.48 7.16 11.83
N LEU A 48 -6.93 6.58 10.75
CA LEU A 48 -6.26 7.32 9.67
C LEU A 48 -7.21 7.86 8.59
N PHE A 49 -8.43 7.32 8.56
CA PHE A 49 -9.53 7.73 7.68
C PHE A 49 -10.79 7.87 8.54
N ALA A 50 -10.74 8.80 9.49
CA ALA A 50 -11.62 8.76 10.65
C ALA A 50 -13.12 8.91 10.33
N GLY A 51 -13.51 9.63 9.26
CA GLY A 51 -14.91 9.85 8.89
C GLY A 51 -15.73 10.44 10.04
N CYS A 52 -16.71 9.69 10.55
CA CYS A 52 -17.49 10.10 11.73
C CYS A 52 -16.85 9.74 13.09
N GLY A 53 -15.70 9.06 13.08
CA GLY A 53 -14.90 8.66 14.24
C GLY A 53 -15.40 7.41 14.95
N GLN A 54 -16.27 6.62 14.33
CA GLN A 54 -16.91 5.47 14.99
C GLN A 54 -15.89 4.45 15.50
N LEU A 55 -14.88 4.10 14.70
CA LEU A 55 -13.91 3.07 15.05
C LEU A 55 -13.03 3.51 16.23
N GLY A 56 -12.40 4.68 16.13
CA GLY A 56 -11.62 5.22 17.24
C GLY A 56 -12.43 5.41 18.53
N LEU A 57 -13.67 5.92 18.45
CA LEU A 57 -14.51 6.12 19.64
C LEU A 57 -14.98 4.80 20.27
N GLU A 58 -15.24 3.77 19.46
CA GLU A 58 -15.55 2.43 19.96
C GLU A 58 -14.32 1.81 20.66
N ALA A 59 -13.11 2.00 20.11
CA ALA A 59 -11.87 1.58 20.75
C ALA A 59 -11.66 2.26 22.12
N LEU A 60 -11.91 3.57 22.23
CA LEU A 60 -11.87 4.29 23.51
C LEU A 60 -12.90 3.77 24.50
N SER A 61 -14.11 3.50 24.03
CA SER A 61 -15.18 2.92 24.85
C SER A 61 -14.75 1.58 25.44
N ARG A 62 -14.02 0.78 24.67
CA ARG A 62 -13.45 -0.53 25.06
C ARG A 62 -12.13 -0.46 25.85
N GLY A 63 -11.61 0.73 26.13
CA GLY A 63 -10.46 0.90 27.04
C GLY A 63 -9.15 1.36 26.40
N ALA A 64 -9.11 1.64 25.09
CA ALA A 64 -7.90 2.18 24.44
C ALA A 64 -7.39 3.45 25.12
N ALA A 65 -6.10 3.59 25.41
CA ALA A 65 -5.55 4.73 26.17
C ALA A 65 -5.84 6.09 25.52
N SER A 66 -5.63 6.20 24.20
CA SER A 66 -5.84 7.43 23.44
C SER A 66 -6.10 7.14 21.96
N VAL A 67 -6.76 8.05 21.25
CA VAL A 67 -6.94 7.99 19.79
C VAL A 67 -6.46 9.28 19.13
N MET A 68 -5.71 9.13 18.03
CA MET A 68 -5.51 10.19 17.04
C MET A 68 -6.45 9.95 15.87
N PHE A 69 -7.32 10.91 15.58
CA PHE A 69 -8.18 10.92 14.41
C PHE A 69 -7.57 11.80 13.32
N VAL A 70 -7.42 11.25 12.12
CA VAL A 70 -6.93 11.95 10.92
C VAL A 70 -7.94 11.77 9.80
N ASP A 71 -8.24 12.85 9.10
CA ASP A 71 -9.16 12.87 7.96
C ASP A 71 -8.87 14.15 7.15
N ALA A 72 -9.04 14.06 5.84
CA ALA A 72 -8.86 15.22 4.96
C ALA A 72 -10.08 16.17 4.98
N SER A 73 -11.26 15.67 5.35
CA SER A 73 -12.51 16.42 5.36
C SER A 73 -12.68 17.26 6.63
N ALA A 74 -12.89 18.57 6.44
CA ALA A 74 -13.22 19.47 7.54
C ALA A 74 -14.59 19.13 8.16
N ASP A 75 -15.54 18.64 7.36
CA ASP A 75 -16.88 18.26 7.82
C ASP A 75 -16.83 17.01 8.71
N ALA A 76 -16.05 16.00 8.30
CA ALA A 76 -15.75 14.82 9.10
C ALA A 76 -15.17 15.22 10.46
N MET A 77 -14.18 16.12 10.46
CA MET A 77 -13.54 16.60 11.68
C MET A 77 -14.48 17.41 12.58
N ALA A 78 -15.41 18.19 12.02
CA ALA A 78 -16.43 18.88 12.80
C ALA A 78 -17.38 17.88 13.48
N VAL A 79 -17.76 16.81 12.79
CA VAL A 79 -18.60 15.72 13.33
C VAL A 79 -17.86 14.95 14.43
N ILE A 80 -16.61 14.56 14.19
CA ILE A 80 -15.78 13.84 15.16
C ILE A 80 -15.65 14.64 16.46
N LYS A 81 -15.38 15.94 16.39
CA LYS A 81 -15.25 16.79 17.59
C LYS A 81 -16.54 16.78 18.43
N LYS A 82 -17.71 16.91 17.81
CA LYS A 82 -19.00 16.80 18.50
C LYS A 82 -19.24 15.40 19.10
N ASN A 83 -18.83 14.36 18.40
CA ASN A 83 -18.93 12.98 18.88
C ASN A 83 -17.99 12.71 20.07
N ILE A 84 -16.78 13.28 20.07
CA ILE A 84 -15.84 13.23 21.19
C ILE A 84 -16.45 13.91 22.43
N GLU A 85 -17.07 15.09 22.26
CA GLU A 85 -17.76 15.79 23.35
C GLU A 85 -18.92 14.97 23.91
N THR A 86 -19.73 14.40 23.02
CA THR A 86 -20.88 13.55 23.40
C THR A 86 -20.43 12.32 24.17
N THR A 87 -19.31 11.71 23.78
CA THR A 87 -18.77 10.51 24.43
C THR A 87 -18.03 10.82 25.74
N GLY A 88 -17.53 12.03 25.91
CA GLY A 88 -16.79 12.44 27.12
C GLY A 88 -15.31 12.06 27.08
N PHE A 89 -14.75 11.83 25.89
CA PHE A 89 -13.38 11.36 25.70
C PHE A 89 -12.38 12.47 25.32
N GLN A 90 -12.70 13.74 25.56
CA GLN A 90 -11.90 14.90 25.12
C GLN A 90 -10.42 14.79 25.50
N SER A 91 -10.11 14.35 26.74
CA SER A 91 -8.72 14.24 27.23
C SER A 91 -7.91 13.12 26.57
N ARG A 92 -8.57 12.17 25.90
CA ARG A 92 -7.97 10.97 25.28
C ARG A 92 -7.96 11.05 23.76
N CYS A 93 -8.49 12.12 23.18
CA CYS A 93 -8.62 12.28 21.74
C CYS A 93 -7.75 13.43 21.22
N ARG A 94 -7.13 13.21 20.07
CA ARG A 94 -6.56 14.28 19.24
C ARG A 94 -7.18 14.19 17.85
N THR A 95 -7.36 15.34 17.20
CA THR A 95 -7.93 15.43 15.86
C THR A 95 -7.01 16.28 14.99
N LEU A 96 -6.83 15.87 13.73
CA LEU A 96 -6.04 16.62 12.76
C LEU A 96 -6.70 16.53 11.37
N ILE A 97 -6.98 17.69 10.79
CA ILE A 97 -7.36 17.79 9.37
C ILE A 97 -6.08 17.64 8.54
N SER A 98 -5.91 16.50 7.88
CA SER A 98 -4.77 16.23 7.00
C SER A 98 -5.05 15.04 6.10
N ASP A 99 -4.51 15.07 4.88
CA ASP A 99 -4.30 13.86 4.10
C ASP A 99 -3.38 12.88 4.85
N TYR A 100 -3.67 11.58 4.74
CA TYR A 100 -2.98 10.54 5.48
C TYR A 100 -1.48 10.47 5.14
N ARG A 101 -1.09 10.66 3.87
CA ARG A 101 0.33 10.61 3.45
C ARG A 101 1.11 11.73 4.10
N ASN A 102 0.53 12.93 4.12
CA ASN A 102 1.15 14.08 4.75
C ASN A 102 1.26 13.91 6.28
N TYR A 103 0.22 13.34 6.90
CA TYR A 103 0.24 13.05 8.34
C TYR A 103 1.34 12.05 8.69
N LEU A 104 1.36 10.87 8.05
CA LEU A 104 2.32 9.81 8.35
C LEU A 104 3.76 10.30 8.20
N ARG A 105 4.07 11.00 7.09
CA ARG A 105 5.38 11.61 6.86
C ARG A 105 5.79 12.62 7.94
N LYS A 106 4.85 13.44 8.43
CA LYS A 106 5.15 14.45 9.45
C LYS A 106 5.22 13.86 10.86
N ALA A 107 4.52 12.77 11.10
CA ALA A 107 4.45 12.08 12.37
C ALA A 107 5.71 11.26 12.66
N GLY A 108 6.36 10.72 11.62
CA GLY A 108 7.62 9.97 11.70
C GLY A 108 8.65 10.68 12.57
N GLY A 109 9.18 9.97 13.58
CA GLY A 109 10.15 10.49 14.55
C GLY A 109 9.66 11.60 15.50
N LYS A 110 8.39 12.04 15.41
CA LYS A 110 7.83 13.14 16.24
C LYS A 110 6.72 12.70 17.18
N VAL A 111 6.04 11.61 16.87
CA VAL A 111 5.04 11.01 17.74
C VAL A 111 5.52 9.62 18.15
N ALA A 112 5.17 9.21 19.35
CA ALA A 112 5.44 7.85 19.77
C ALA A 112 4.56 6.87 18.95
N PRO A 113 5.03 5.65 18.65
CA PRO A 113 4.33 4.68 17.80
C PRO A 113 2.93 4.29 18.31
N PHE A 114 2.08 3.79 17.41
CA PHE A 114 0.72 3.34 17.70
C PHE A 114 0.67 1.81 17.88
N ASP A 115 -0.22 1.35 18.75
CA ASP A 115 -0.42 -0.06 19.07
C ASP A 115 -1.62 -0.67 18.32
N LEU A 116 -2.52 0.18 17.81
CA LEU A 116 -3.67 -0.20 17.00
C LEU A 116 -3.92 0.85 15.93
N VAL A 117 -4.08 0.44 14.67
CA VAL A 117 -4.36 1.33 13.55
C VAL A 117 -5.58 0.86 12.78
N PHE A 118 -6.51 1.77 12.51
CA PHE A 118 -7.66 1.54 11.62
C PHE A 118 -7.41 2.18 10.26
N LEU A 119 -7.60 1.40 9.20
CA LEU A 119 -7.51 1.82 7.80
C LEU A 119 -8.85 1.51 7.10
N ASP A 120 -9.72 2.51 6.99
CA ASP A 120 -11.03 2.41 6.32
C ASP A 120 -11.18 3.53 5.26
N PRO A 121 -10.38 3.50 4.17
CA PRO A 121 -10.43 4.54 3.17
C PRO A 121 -11.73 4.49 2.35
N PRO A 122 -12.31 5.64 1.95
CA PRO A 122 -13.55 5.69 1.17
C PRO A 122 -13.44 5.04 -0.23
N TYR A 123 -12.21 4.82 -0.75
CA TYR A 123 -11.94 4.15 -2.03
C TYR A 123 -10.61 3.37 -2.02
N ALA A 124 -10.67 2.12 -2.51
CA ALA A 124 -9.60 1.24 -3.01
C ALA A 124 -8.51 0.70 -2.05
N MET A 125 -8.18 -0.58 -2.27
CA MET A 125 -7.09 -1.35 -1.65
C MET A 125 -5.71 -0.69 -1.72
N GLN A 126 -5.45 0.10 -2.77
CA GLN A 126 -4.18 0.81 -2.98
C GLN A 126 -3.86 1.80 -1.85
N ALA A 127 -4.88 2.43 -1.25
CA ALA A 127 -4.68 3.35 -0.13
C ALA A 127 -4.30 2.60 1.16
N CYS A 128 -4.84 1.41 1.38
CA CYS A 128 -4.46 0.55 2.50
C CYS A 128 -2.99 0.12 2.38
N THR A 129 -2.56 -0.33 1.19
CA THR A 129 -1.17 -0.73 0.95
C THR A 129 -0.19 0.44 1.12
N ASP A 130 -0.45 1.60 0.50
CA ASP A 130 0.41 2.79 0.67
C ASP A 130 0.49 3.24 2.15
N ALA A 131 -0.63 3.20 2.86
CA ALA A 131 -0.65 3.52 4.29
C ALA A 131 0.19 2.53 5.12
N LEU A 132 0.08 1.22 4.86
CA LEU A 132 0.88 0.19 5.54
C LEU A 132 2.38 0.40 5.32
N CYS A 133 2.82 0.58 4.07
CA CYS A 133 4.24 0.79 3.76
C CYS A 133 4.79 2.03 4.48
N ARG A 134 4.00 3.13 4.52
CA ARG A 134 4.39 4.35 5.24
C ARG A 134 4.42 4.17 6.75
N LEU A 135 3.45 3.46 7.34
CA LEU A 135 3.43 3.18 8.78
C LEU A 135 4.69 2.44 9.24
N VAL A 136 5.16 1.48 8.44
CA VAL A 136 6.44 0.78 8.70
C VAL A 136 7.62 1.71 8.48
N ARG A 137 7.70 2.37 7.32
CA ARG A 137 8.83 3.21 6.94
C ARG A 137 9.10 4.32 7.97
N GLU A 138 8.04 5.02 8.37
CA GLU A 138 8.08 6.14 9.32
C GLU A 138 8.09 5.69 10.79
N GLU A 139 8.16 4.38 11.06
CA GLU A 139 8.26 3.77 12.40
C GLU A 139 7.11 4.14 13.34
N LEU A 140 5.91 4.19 12.78
CA LEU A 140 4.70 4.60 13.50
C LEU A 140 3.96 3.43 14.15
N LEU A 141 4.48 2.21 14.08
CA LEU A 141 3.90 1.01 14.69
C LEU A 141 4.79 0.49 15.81
N ALA A 142 4.20 0.33 17.00
CA ALA A 142 4.87 -0.35 18.10
C ALA A 142 5.02 -1.85 17.79
N PRO A 143 6.07 -2.53 18.27
CA PRO A 143 6.16 -3.99 18.15
C PRO A 143 4.90 -4.67 18.72
N GLY A 144 4.27 -5.55 17.95
CA GLY A 144 2.99 -6.16 18.31
C GLY A 144 1.75 -5.30 18.02
N ALA A 145 1.90 -4.17 17.33
CA ALA A 145 0.77 -3.35 16.91
C ALA A 145 -0.17 -4.14 16.00
N LEU A 146 -1.47 -3.89 16.15
CA LEU A 146 -2.48 -4.44 15.27
C LEU A 146 -2.87 -3.39 14.21
N VAL A 147 -3.05 -3.84 12.97
CA VAL A 147 -3.63 -3.02 11.91
C VAL A 147 -4.90 -3.69 11.42
N VAL A 148 -6.00 -2.95 11.43
CA VAL A 148 -7.30 -3.42 11.01
C VAL A 148 -7.73 -2.64 9.78
N MET A 149 -8.04 -3.35 8.71
CA MET A 149 -8.32 -2.76 7.40
C MET A 149 -9.64 -3.23 6.85
N GLU A 150 -10.41 -2.32 6.24
CA GLU A 150 -11.54 -2.67 5.39
C GLU A 150 -11.06 -2.76 3.93
N CYS A 151 -11.24 -3.91 3.27
CA CYS A 151 -10.79 -4.20 1.90
C CYS A 151 -11.85 -5.00 1.12
N GLY A 152 -12.13 -4.61 -0.13
CA GLY A 152 -13.16 -5.26 -0.96
C GLY A 152 -12.72 -6.59 -1.62
N GLU A 153 -11.42 -6.82 -1.74
CA GLU A 153 -10.80 -8.05 -2.30
C GLU A 153 -9.61 -8.48 -1.40
N GLU A 154 -8.98 -9.63 -1.67
CA GLU A 154 -7.79 -10.12 -0.93
C GLU A 154 -6.62 -9.15 -1.07
N VAL A 155 -5.99 -8.72 0.03
CA VAL A 155 -4.83 -7.81 -0.02
C VAL A 155 -3.63 -8.52 -0.66
N PRO A 156 -3.11 -8.07 -1.81
CA PRO A 156 -1.84 -8.52 -2.32
C PRO A 156 -0.78 -7.51 -1.88
N THR A 157 0.24 -7.91 -1.13
CA THR A 157 1.60 -7.41 -1.42
C THR A 157 2.70 -8.18 -0.66
N PRO A 158 3.68 -8.76 -1.39
CA PRO A 158 4.89 -9.38 -0.83
C PRO A 158 5.82 -8.43 -0.04
N GLU A 159 5.74 -7.11 -0.26
CA GLU A 159 6.61 -6.10 0.39
C GLU A 159 6.33 -5.93 1.89
N VAL A 160 5.09 -6.23 2.30
CA VAL A 160 4.62 -6.14 3.69
C VAL A 160 4.72 -7.50 4.40
N ALA A 161 4.84 -8.58 3.63
CA ALA A 161 4.76 -9.98 4.08
C ALA A 161 5.88 -10.40 5.06
N GLY A 162 6.97 -9.61 5.16
CA GLY A 162 8.03 -9.86 6.12
C GLY A 162 7.79 -9.25 7.51
N SER A 163 7.01 -8.16 7.59
CA SER A 163 6.84 -7.38 8.84
C SER A 163 5.46 -7.59 9.47
N PHE A 164 4.50 -8.17 8.74
CA PHE A 164 3.16 -8.42 9.24
C PHE A 164 2.74 -9.87 9.08
N GLU A 165 2.00 -10.35 10.06
CA GLU A 165 1.31 -11.63 10.05
C GLU A 165 -0.19 -11.39 9.94
N VAL A 166 -0.86 -12.05 8.99
CA VAL A 166 -2.32 -12.01 8.89
C VAL A 166 -2.92 -12.86 9.99
N LEU A 167 -3.52 -12.24 11.01
CA LEU A 167 -4.21 -12.96 12.09
C LEU A 167 -5.59 -13.42 11.66
N LYS A 168 -6.29 -12.62 10.85
CA LYS A 168 -7.65 -12.91 10.42
C LYS A 168 -7.99 -12.18 9.13
N SER A 169 -8.64 -12.89 8.22
CA SER A 169 -9.31 -12.32 7.06
C SER A 169 -10.75 -12.82 7.03
N THR A 170 -11.73 -11.92 6.95
CA THR A 170 -13.15 -12.28 6.91
C THR A 170 -13.87 -11.45 5.88
N ARG A 171 -14.56 -12.11 4.94
CA ARG A 171 -15.37 -11.47 3.91
C ARG A 171 -16.83 -11.41 4.32
N TYR A 172 -17.44 -10.24 4.11
CA TYR A 172 -18.84 -9.95 4.37
C TYR A 172 -19.52 -9.49 3.06
N GLY A 173 -20.08 -10.44 2.32
CA GLY A 173 -20.70 -10.17 1.02
C GLY A 173 -19.66 -9.96 -0.11
N LYS A 174 -20.05 -9.26 -1.17
CA LYS A 174 -19.23 -9.06 -2.39
C LYS A 174 -18.31 -7.83 -2.37
N LYS A 175 -18.46 -6.94 -1.39
CA LYS A 175 -17.80 -5.61 -1.42
C LYS A 175 -17.05 -5.23 -0.14
N THR A 176 -17.18 -6.00 0.94
CA THR A 176 -16.59 -5.68 2.23
C THR A 176 -15.87 -6.88 2.79
N GLY A 177 -14.59 -6.73 3.10
CA GLY A 177 -13.75 -7.68 3.79
C GLY A 177 -12.99 -6.95 4.89
N ILE A 178 -12.68 -7.66 5.96
CA ILE A 178 -11.89 -7.15 7.07
C ILE A 178 -10.66 -8.01 7.21
N GLU A 179 -9.50 -7.35 7.26
CA GLU A 179 -8.23 -7.98 7.56
C GLU A 179 -7.64 -7.41 8.85
N ILE A 180 -7.12 -8.29 9.69
CA ILE A 180 -6.43 -7.96 10.92
C ILE A 180 -4.99 -8.47 10.80
N LEU A 181 -4.05 -7.55 10.85
CA LEU A 181 -2.63 -7.79 10.72
C LEU A 181 -1.93 -7.55 12.06
N LEU A 182 -0.96 -8.40 12.39
CA LEU A 182 -0.05 -8.22 13.52
C LEU A 182 1.31 -7.78 13.02
N TYR A 183 1.77 -6.63 13.48
CA TYR A 183 3.11 -6.13 13.18
C TYR A 183 4.16 -6.85 14.05
N ARG A 184 5.03 -7.61 13.40
CA ARG A 184 6.13 -8.36 14.04
C ARG A 184 7.42 -7.55 14.19
N GLY A 185 7.42 -6.29 13.74
CA GLY A 185 8.60 -5.43 13.66
C GLY A 185 9.16 -5.38 12.25
N LYS A 186 9.97 -4.36 11.95
CA LYS A 186 10.82 -4.37 10.75
C LYS A 186 11.68 -5.62 10.85
N LYS A 187 11.67 -6.46 9.82
CA LYS A 187 12.71 -7.47 9.69
C LYS A 187 14.03 -6.69 9.63
N GLU A 188 14.81 -6.69 10.71
CA GLU A 188 16.20 -6.27 10.63
C GLU A 188 16.81 -7.10 9.50
N GLU A 189 17.42 -6.44 8.53
CA GLU A 189 18.46 -7.08 7.73
C GLU A 189 19.47 -7.62 8.73
N ARG A 190 19.34 -8.90 9.09
CA ARG A 190 20.36 -9.54 9.90
C ARG A 190 21.66 -9.50 9.10
N PRO A 191 22.77 -9.09 9.73
CA PRO A 191 24.09 -9.32 9.17
C PRO A 191 24.29 -10.82 8.96
N GLU A 192 25.14 -11.12 7.98
CA GLU A 192 25.43 -12.40 7.32
C GLU A 192 25.59 -13.63 8.25
N GLU A 193 25.41 -14.82 7.63
CA GLU A 193 25.77 -16.20 8.06
C GLU A 193 24.71 -16.98 8.90
N GLU A 194 24.35 -18.26 8.63
CA GLU A 194 25.07 -19.42 8.07
C GLU A 194 24.26 -20.29 7.05
N SER A 195 24.91 -20.54 5.91
CA SER A 195 24.97 -21.71 5.00
C SER A 195 23.87 -22.80 4.88
N VAL A 196 23.36 -23.00 3.64
CA VAL A 196 23.33 -24.28 2.87
C VAL A 196 23.42 -23.92 1.36
N PRO A 197 24.13 -24.66 0.47
CA PRO A 197 24.75 -24.08 -0.72
C PRO A 197 23.80 -24.03 -1.92
N ALA A 198 23.63 -22.84 -2.49
CA ALA A 198 23.07 -22.64 -3.82
C ALA A 198 24.01 -21.72 -4.61
N ALA A 199 24.17 -22.08 -5.88
CA ALA A 199 25.25 -21.69 -6.79
C ALA A 199 25.63 -20.20 -6.77
N GLU A 200 26.94 -19.98 -6.93
CA GLU A 200 27.63 -18.71 -7.07
C GLU A 200 26.82 -17.65 -7.84
N SER A 201 26.42 -16.59 -7.14
CA SER A 201 26.04 -15.31 -7.77
C SER A 201 27.25 -14.37 -7.66
N PRO A 202 27.80 -13.85 -8.77
CA PRO A 202 29.02 -13.07 -8.73
C PRO A 202 28.77 -11.70 -8.08
N LEU A 203 29.79 -11.20 -7.38
CA LEU A 203 29.93 -9.84 -6.83
C LEU A 203 29.32 -8.77 -7.75
N PRO A 204 28.80 -7.64 -7.21
CA PRO A 204 28.20 -6.59 -8.03
C PRO A 204 29.22 -6.08 -9.05
N LYS A 205 28.94 -6.35 -10.33
CA LYS A 205 29.72 -5.84 -11.44
C LYS A 205 29.58 -4.32 -11.48
N GLU A 206 30.67 -3.61 -11.78
CA GLU A 206 30.57 -2.19 -12.14
C GLU A 206 29.48 -2.01 -13.21
N LYS A 207 28.56 -1.06 -13.00
CA LYS A 207 27.48 -0.77 -13.95
C LYS A 207 28.09 -0.40 -15.30
N LYS A 208 27.54 -0.93 -16.39
CA LYS A 208 27.95 -0.54 -17.74
C LYS A 208 27.50 0.91 -17.96
N HIS A 209 28.40 1.76 -18.48
CA HIS A 209 28.13 3.16 -18.85
C HIS A 209 27.18 3.33 -20.06
N GLU A 210 26.22 2.44 -20.21
CA GLU A 210 25.39 2.28 -21.40
C GLU A 210 23.91 2.39 -21.04
N ARG A 211 23.13 2.95 -21.98
CA ARG A 211 21.67 3.04 -21.88
C ARG A 211 21.01 1.80 -22.47
N VAL A 212 19.96 1.30 -21.83
CA VAL A 212 19.17 0.17 -22.31
C VAL A 212 17.69 0.51 -22.35
N ILE A 213 16.94 -0.06 -23.30
CA ILE A 213 15.47 0.04 -23.35
C ILE A 213 14.82 -1.33 -23.10
N LEU A 214 13.72 -1.32 -22.35
CA LEU A 214 12.80 -2.43 -22.16
C LEU A 214 11.45 -2.02 -22.77
N PRO A 215 11.25 -2.24 -24.09
CA PRO A 215 10.02 -1.88 -24.76
C PRO A 215 8.94 -2.90 -24.45
N GLY A 216 7.71 -2.44 -24.17
CA GLY A 216 6.62 -3.35 -23.89
C GLY A 216 5.24 -2.72 -23.93
N THR A 217 4.21 -3.57 -23.98
CA THR A 217 2.82 -3.14 -23.81
C THR A 217 2.46 -3.01 -22.33
N TYR A 218 3.06 -3.82 -21.45
CA TYR A 218 2.88 -3.75 -19.98
C TYR A 218 1.42 -3.80 -19.51
N ASP A 219 0.66 -4.75 -20.07
CA ASP A 219 -0.78 -4.88 -19.82
C ASP A 219 -1.15 -6.34 -19.45
N PRO A 220 -1.27 -6.68 -18.15
CA PRO A 220 -0.86 -5.87 -16.99
C PRO A 220 0.67 -5.81 -16.80
N VAL A 221 1.14 -4.92 -15.92
CA VAL A 221 2.49 -5.01 -15.36
C VAL A 221 2.58 -6.26 -14.50
N THR A 222 3.55 -7.14 -14.77
CA THR A 222 3.69 -8.43 -14.08
C THR A 222 5.00 -8.47 -13.29
N LEU A 223 5.11 -9.35 -12.29
CA LEU A 223 6.35 -9.57 -11.55
C LEU A 223 7.52 -9.97 -12.46
N GLY A 224 7.24 -10.69 -13.55
CA GLY A 224 8.26 -11.03 -14.56
C GLY A 224 8.83 -9.80 -15.25
N HIS A 225 8.01 -8.78 -15.54
CA HIS A 225 8.49 -7.51 -16.07
C HIS A 225 9.41 -6.80 -15.07
N LEU A 226 9.01 -6.75 -13.80
CA LEU A 226 9.77 -6.09 -12.73
C LEU A 226 11.13 -6.75 -12.49
N GLU A 227 11.20 -8.08 -12.54
CA GLU A 227 12.46 -8.81 -12.41
C GLU A 227 13.45 -8.44 -13.52
N ILE A 228 12.99 -8.32 -14.76
CA ILE A 228 13.85 -7.92 -15.90
C ILE A 228 14.30 -6.47 -15.72
N ILE A 229 13.41 -5.57 -15.29
CA ILE A 229 13.74 -4.16 -15.02
C ILE A 229 14.80 -4.05 -13.93
N ARG A 230 14.67 -4.81 -12.83
CA ARG A 230 15.64 -4.82 -11.72
C ARG A 230 17.01 -5.33 -12.16
N ARG A 231 17.05 -6.39 -12.98
CA ARG A 231 18.29 -6.88 -13.59
C ARG A 231 18.93 -5.83 -14.50
N ALA A 232 18.13 -5.14 -15.31
CA ALA A 232 18.62 -4.05 -16.14
C ALA A 232 19.20 -2.91 -15.28
N ALA A 233 18.51 -2.52 -14.21
CA ALA A 233 18.95 -1.44 -13.32
C ALA A 233 20.27 -1.76 -12.58
N ALA A 234 20.54 -3.04 -12.33
CA ALA A 234 21.81 -3.50 -11.78
C ALA A 234 22.95 -3.52 -12.80
N GLU A 235 22.66 -3.70 -14.09
CA GLU A 235 23.67 -3.88 -15.14
C GLU A 235 23.99 -2.59 -15.93
N TYR A 236 23.04 -1.67 -16.04
CA TYR A 236 23.12 -0.48 -16.90
C TYR A 236 23.05 0.83 -16.11
N GLU A 237 23.70 1.87 -16.62
CA GLU A 237 23.70 3.21 -16.02
C GLU A 237 22.34 3.88 -16.10
N GLU A 238 21.58 3.67 -17.19
CA GLU A 238 20.26 4.28 -17.41
C GLU A 238 19.34 3.29 -18.15
N VAL A 239 18.14 3.07 -17.60
CA VAL A 239 17.19 2.06 -18.05
C VAL A 239 15.88 2.72 -18.47
N PHE A 240 15.53 2.61 -19.74
CA PHE A 240 14.28 3.14 -20.30
C PHE A 240 13.22 2.05 -20.32
N VAL A 241 12.21 2.17 -19.47
CA VAL A 241 11.05 1.28 -19.49
C VAL A 241 9.95 1.97 -20.29
N THR A 242 9.84 1.61 -21.57
CA THR A 242 9.01 2.36 -22.52
C THR A 242 7.73 1.61 -22.87
N VAL A 243 6.58 2.23 -22.56
CA VAL A 243 5.25 1.72 -22.94
C VAL A 243 4.95 2.11 -24.38
N PHE A 244 4.92 1.12 -25.28
CA PHE A 244 4.55 1.35 -26.67
C PHE A 244 3.05 1.15 -26.88
N VAL A 245 2.40 2.15 -27.47
CA VAL A 245 0.99 2.09 -27.84
C VAL A 245 0.86 1.41 -29.21
N ASN A 246 0.18 0.26 -29.24
CA ASN A 246 -0.20 -0.39 -30.49
C ASN A 246 -1.70 -0.17 -30.75
N PRO A 247 -2.08 0.53 -31.84
CA PRO A 247 -3.48 0.77 -32.20
C PRO A 247 -4.32 -0.49 -32.42
N GLU A 248 -3.68 -1.62 -32.75
CA GLU A 248 -4.36 -2.90 -33.02
C GLU A 248 -4.66 -3.71 -31.75
N LYS A 249 -4.10 -3.30 -30.60
CA LYS A 249 -4.32 -3.97 -29.32
C LYS A 249 -5.37 -3.23 -28.49
N THR A 250 -6.25 -3.97 -27.84
CA THR A 250 -7.22 -3.44 -26.86
C THR A 250 -6.76 -3.78 -25.45
N PRO A 251 -5.98 -2.91 -24.78
CA PRO A 251 -5.45 -3.21 -23.47
C PRO A 251 -6.53 -3.16 -22.37
N ILE A 252 -6.31 -3.91 -21.30
CA ILE A 252 -7.13 -3.94 -20.09
C ILE A 252 -7.00 -2.62 -19.33
N PHE A 253 -5.78 -2.06 -19.30
CA PHE A 253 -5.46 -0.80 -18.63
C PHE A 253 -5.12 0.31 -19.63
N SER A 254 -5.53 1.54 -19.31
CA SER A 254 -5.17 2.73 -20.08
C SER A 254 -3.65 2.95 -20.09
N LEU A 255 -3.15 3.71 -21.08
CA LEU A 255 -1.73 4.10 -21.13
C LEU A 255 -1.28 4.75 -19.82
N SER A 256 -2.06 5.70 -19.31
CA SER A 256 -1.80 6.38 -18.04
C SER A 256 -1.75 5.44 -16.84
N GLU A 257 -2.64 4.45 -16.77
CA GLU A 257 -2.64 3.47 -15.67
C GLU A 257 -1.40 2.57 -15.73
N ARG A 258 -0.99 2.12 -16.92
CA ARG A 258 0.21 1.29 -17.10
C ARG A 258 1.49 2.06 -16.80
N MET A 259 1.56 3.32 -17.25
CA MET A 259 2.64 4.25 -16.90
C MET A 259 2.72 4.45 -15.38
N ALA A 260 1.59 4.69 -14.72
CA ALA A 260 1.54 4.86 -13.27
C ALA A 260 1.95 3.58 -12.51
N MET A 261 1.51 2.40 -12.97
CA MET A 261 1.94 1.12 -12.38
C MET A 261 3.44 0.91 -12.48
N LEU A 262 4.04 1.19 -13.64
CA LEU A 262 5.49 1.07 -13.83
C LEU A 262 6.25 2.06 -12.96
N MET A 263 5.86 3.35 -12.97
CA MET A 263 6.49 4.37 -12.13
C MET A 263 6.46 4.00 -10.65
N LEU A 264 5.33 3.50 -10.16
CA LEU A 264 5.20 3.06 -8.77
C LEU A 264 6.03 1.81 -8.47
N ALA A 265 6.04 0.83 -9.38
CA ALA A 265 6.72 -0.44 -9.16
C ALA A 265 8.26 -0.37 -9.32
N THR A 266 8.77 0.74 -9.84
CA THR A 266 10.20 0.99 -10.04
C THR A 266 10.68 2.27 -9.34
N ASP A 267 9.91 2.83 -8.40
CA ASP A 267 10.25 4.06 -7.66
C ASP A 267 11.52 3.91 -6.81
N ASP A 268 11.90 2.67 -6.48
CA ASP A 268 13.12 2.33 -5.75
C ASP A 268 14.38 2.27 -6.64
N LEU A 269 14.24 2.49 -7.96
CA LEU A 269 15.32 2.39 -8.93
C LEU A 269 15.64 3.78 -9.52
N ASP A 270 16.62 4.46 -8.93
CA ASP A 270 17.03 5.84 -9.30
C ASP A 270 17.45 6.01 -10.77
N ASN A 271 17.84 4.91 -11.43
CA ASN A 271 18.29 4.89 -12.82
C ASN A 271 17.25 4.34 -13.82
N VAL A 272 15.98 4.23 -13.41
CA VAL A 272 14.88 3.79 -14.28
C VAL A 272 14.02 4.98 -14.72
N LEU A 273 13.87 5.13 -16.03
CA LEU A 273 13.03 6.12 -16.67
C LEU A 273 11.82 5.45 -17.32
N VAL A 274 10.64 5.67 -16.75
CA VAL A 274 9.38 5.19 -17.34
C VAL A 274 8.91 6.21 -18.37
N THR A 275 8.76 5.75 -19.62
CA THR A 275 8.46 6.60 -20.78
C THR A 275 7.36 5.98 -21.63
N GLU A 276 6.74 6.78 -22.49
CA GLU A 276 5.76 6.30 -23.47
C GLU A 276 6.20 6.67 -24.88
N SER A 277 5.81 5.85 -25.86
CA SER A 277 6.03 6.17 -27.27
C SER A 277 4.97 5.54 -28.17
N THR A 278 4.81 6.14 -29.34
CA THR A 278 4.17 5.55 -30.51
C THR A 278 5.22 5.28 -31.58
N GLY A 279 4.93 4.44 -32.57
CA GLY A 279 5.86 4.16 -33.66
C GLY A 279 6.85 3.02 -33.38
N LEU A 280 7.97 3.01 -34.11
CA LEU A 280 8.95 1.92 -34.05
C LEU A 280 9.92 2.10 -32.88
N VAL A 281 10.25 1.00 -32.21
CA VAL A 281 11.23 0.97 -31.11
C VAL A 281 12.58 1.53 -31.55
N ILE A 282 13.02 1.23 -32.77
CA ILE A 282 14.32 1.65 -33.29
C ILE A 282 14.43 3.17 -33.45
N ASP A 283 13.34 3.84 -33.78
CA ASP A 283 13.33 5.30 -33.93
C ASP A 283 13.40 5.97 -32.56
N TYR A 284 12.61 5.49 -31.60
CA TYR A 284 12.71 5.94 -30.21
C TYR A 284 14.13 5.76 -29.64
N MET A 285 14.76 4.60 -29.90
CA MET A 285 16.13 4.34 -29.49
C MET A 285 17.13 5.33 -30.11
N ARG A 286 16.99 5.63 -31.41
CA ARG A 286 17.84 6.60 -32.12
C ARG A 286 17.72 8.00 -31.50
N ASP A 287 16.49 8.43 -31.21
CA ASP A 287 16.21 9.76 -30.65
C ASP A 287 16.75 9.93 -29.22
N HIS A 288 16.83 8.84 -28.44
CA HIS A 288 17.29 8.85 -27.04
C HIS A 288 18.74 8.37 -26.88
N GLY A 289 19.44 8.07 -27.98
CA GLY A 289 20.82 7.59 -27.98
C GLY A 289 20.99 6.20 -27.34
N ILE A 290 19.96 5.37 -27.38
CA ILE A 290 19.94 4.02 -26.80
C ILE A 290 20.45 3.02 -27.84
N ARG A 291 21.34 2.10 -27.43
CA ARG A 291 21.94 1.10 -28.34
C ARG A 291 21.61 -0.35 -28.00
N LYS A 292 20.92 -0.59 -26.88
CA LYS A 292 20.64 -1.94 -26.38
C LYS A 292 19.16 -2.08 -26.04
N ILE A 293 18.60 -3.22 -26.40
CA ILE A 293 17.26 -3.66 -25.98
C ILE A 293 17.45 -4.82 -25.01
N MET A 294 16.72 -4.81 -23.90
CA MET A 294 16.60 -5.94 -23.00
C MET A 294 15.15 -6.43 -23.01
N LYS A 295 14.96 -7.73 -23.24
CA LYS A 295 13.65 -8.39 -23.26
C LYS A 295 13.69 -9.65 -22.40
N GLY A 296 12.52 -10.01 -21.87
CA GLY A 296 12.31 -11.31 -21.23
C GLY A 296 11.72 -12.30 -22.22
N TYR A 297 12.27 -13.50 -22.23
CA TYR A 297 11.78 -14.63 -23.03
C TYR A 297 10.86 -15.49 -22.17
N ARG A 298 9.71 -15.91 -22.72
CA ARG A 298 8.78 -16.80 -22.03
C ARG A 298 8.95 -18.25 -22.46
N ASP A 299 9.41 -18.50 -23.69
CA ASP A 299 9.72 -19.82 -24.25
C ASP A 299 10.82 -19.79 -25.35
N GLU A 300 11.25 -20.97 -25.82
CA GLU A 300 12.27 -21.11 -26.89
C GLU A 300 11.79 -20.57 -28.25
N THR A 301 10.47 -20.49 -28.47
CA THR A 301 9.89 -19.93 -29.70
C THR A 301 9.98 -18.40 -29.75
N ASP A 302 9.82 -17.73 -28.61
CA ASP A 302 10.09 -16.28 -28.47
C ASP A 302 11.57 -15.96 -28.76
N LEU A 303 12.49 -16.85 -28.35
CA LEU A 303 13.93 -16.65 -28.55
C LEU A 303 14.30 -16.67 -30.04
N ALA A 304 13.84 -17.66 -30.80
CA ALA A 304 14.15 -17.79 -32.23
C ALA A 304 13.64 -16.60 -33.06
N TYR A 305 12.46 -16.05 -32.71
CA TYR A 305 11.89 -14.89 -33.38
C TYR A 305 12.71 -13.61 -33.12
N GLU A 306 13.15 -13.40 -31.89
CA GLU A 306 13.92 -12.21 -31.50
C GLU A 306 15.40 -12.30 -31.95
N GLU A 307 16.00 -13.50 -31.99
CA GLU A 307 17.32 -13.72 -32.59
C GLU A 307 17.34 -13.33 -34.07
N ALA A 308 16.27 -13.66 -34.80
CA ALA A 308 16.11 -13.26 -36.19
C ALA A 308 15.99 -11.72 -36.35
N GLN A 309 15.41 -11.02 -35.38
CA GLN A 309 15.37 -9.54 -35.36
C GLN A 309 16.71 -8.92 -34.97
N ALA A 310 17.46 -9.54 -34.06
CA ALA A 310 18.76 -9.04 -33.59
C ALA A 310 19.90 -9.24 -34.61
N ALA A 311 19.72 -10.13 -35.59
CA ALA A 311 20.68 -10.39 -36.66
C ALA A 311 20.70 -9.32 -37.78
N TRP A 312 19.80 -8.34 -37.72
CA TRP A 312 19.69 -7.19 -38.64
C TRP A 312 20.32 -5.93 -38.05
#